data_AF-A0A059CD91-F1
#
_entry.id   AF-A0A059CD91-F1
#
_cell.length_a   1.000
_cell.length_b   1.000
_cell.length_c   1.000
_cell.angle_alpha   90.00
_cell.angle_beta   90.00
_cell.angle_gamma   90.00
#
_symmetry.space_group_name_H-M   'P 1'
#
loop_
_entity.id
_entity.type
_entity.pdbx_description
1 polymer ?
#
loop_
_entity_poly.entity_id
_entity_poly.type
_entity_poly.pdbx_seq_one_letter_code
_entity_poly.pdbx_strand_id
1 'polypeptide(L)'
;MASVYLDGFSLVDDEEGIVYLTYNFVEVSYLSYFFVKSNGILLQHYWDLKFKNWRIDWSTLDSDCDVYGKCGPFGFCDTKKSPICSCLRGFKPKRVEEWSRGNWSSGCIQRSLLNVTG
;
A
#
# COMPACT_ATOMS: atom_id res chain seq x y z
N MET A 1 -14.52 4.34 -22.41
CA MET A 1 -13.87 5.05 -21.30
C MET A 1 -14.76 4.89 -20.08
N ALA A 2 -14.39 4.01 -19.14
CA ALA A 2 -15.09 3.93 -17.87
C ALA A 2 -14.65 5.13 -17.01
N SER A 3 -15.60 5.92 -16.55
CA SER A 3 -15.33 6.99 -15.59
C SER A 3 -15.10 6.34 -14.22
N VAL A 4 -14.09 6.77 -13.47
CA VAL A 4 -13.85 6.31 -12.08
C VAL A 4 -15.07 6.59 -11.18
N TYR A 5 -15.89 7.57 -11.57
CA TYR A 5 -17.16 7.89 -10.92
C TYR A 5 -18.24 6.81 -11.09
N LEU A 6 -18.14 6.01 -12.15
CA LEU A 6 -19.08 4.92 -12.45
C LEU A 6 -18.49 3.55 -12.10
N ASP A 7 -17.15 3.43 -12.08
CA ASP A 7 -16.39 2.19 -11.87
C ASP A 7 -15.22 2.42 -10.92
N GLY A 8 -15.28 1.90 -9.69
CA GLY A 8 -14.20 1.96 -8.72
C GLY A 8 -14.63 2.42 -7.32
N PHE A 9 -13.72 3.10 -6.64
CA PHE A 9 -13.89 3.55 -5.26
C PHE A 9 -14.17 5.05 -5.21
N SER A 10 -15.07 5.47 -4.31
CA SER A 10 -15.33 6.87 -3.99
C SER A 10 -15.24 7.11 -2.50
N LEU A 11 -14.61 8.24 -2.14
CA LEU A 11 -14.60 8.75 -0.78
C LEU A 11 -15.75 9.75 -0.65
N VAL A 12 -16.72 9.44 0.20
CA VAL A 12 -17.90 10.27 0.46
C VAL A 12 -17.76 10.88 1.84
N ASP A 13 -17.78 12.20 1.90
CA ASP A 13 -17.84 12.97 3.15
C ASP A 13 -19.28 13.45 3.33
N ASP A 14 -19.90 13.17 4.48
CA ASP A 14 -21.26 13.61 4.76
C ASP A 14 -21.35 15.06 5.25
N GLU A 15 -20.22 15.76 5.39
CA GLU A 15 -20.09 17.11 5.96
C GLU A 15 -20.55 17.24 7.44
N GLU A 16 -21.06 16.16 8.02
CA GLU A 16 -21.47 16.03 9.43
C GLU A 16 -20.39 15.36 10.28
N GLY A 17 -19.30 14.93 9.64
CA GLY A 17 -18.08 14.43 10.28
C GLY A 17 -17.82 12.94 10.07
N ILE A 18 -18.59 12.27 9.21
CA ILE A 18 -18.36 10.86 8.84
C ILE A 18 -17.91 10.77 7.39
N VAL A 19 -16.82 10.04 7.19
CA VAL A 19 -16.25 9.76 5.88
C VAL A 19 -16.36 8.28 5.58
N TYR A 20 -16.96 7.95 4.43
CA TYR A 20 -17.19 6.59 3.98
C TYR A 20 -16.38 6.31 2.71
N LEU A 21 -15.76 5.14 2.65
CA LEU A 21 -15.26 4.59 1.39
C LEU A 21 -16.35 3.69 0.80
N THR A 22 -16.86 4.05 -0.37
CA THR A 22 -17.85 3.25 -1.10
C THR A 22 -17.26 2.75 -2.42
N TYR A 23 -17.85 1.72 -3.00
CA TYR A 23 -17.41 1.19 -4.28
C TYR A 23 -18.61 0.80 -5.14
N ASN A 24 -18.46 0.96 -6.45
CA ASN A 24 -19.42 0.50 -7.44
C ASN A 24 -18.66 -0.05 -8.66
N PHE A 25 -19.16 -1.14 -9.24
CA PHE A 25 -18.58 -1.76 -10.42
C PHE A 25 -19.60 -1.67 -11.56
N VAL A 26 -19.19 -1.13 -12.71
CA VAL A 26 -20.10 -0.88 -13.85
C VAL A 26 -20.72 -2.17 -14.36
N GLU A 27 -19.94 -3.25 -14.31
CA GLU A 27 -20.40 -4.56 -14.71
C GLU A 27 -21.33 -5.13 -13.62
N VAL A 28 -22.64 -5.05 -13.87
CA VAL A 28 -23.68 -5.59 -12.97
C VAL A 28 -23.49 -7.10 -12.69
N SER A 29 -22.78 -7.81 -13.57
CA SER A 29 -22.45 -9.22 -13.40
C SER A 29 -21.25 -9.46 -12.47
N TYR A 30 -20.46 -8.42 -12.15
CA TYR A 30 -19.30 -8.47 -11.28
C TYR A 30 -19.73 -8.49 -9.81
N LEU A 31 -20.01 -9.70 -9.32
CA LEU A 31 -20.31 -9.94 -7.92
C LEU A 31 -18.99 -10.00 -7.12
N SER A 32 -18.78 -9.00 -6.27
CA SER A 32 -17.58 -8.85 -5.44
C SER A 32 -17.93 -8.46 -4.00
N TYR A 33 -17.11 -8.87 -3.04
CA TYR A 33 -17.20 -8.41 -1.65
C TYR A 33 -15.83 -8.32 -0.99
N PHE A 34 -15.76 -7.51 0.06
CA PHE A 34 -14.57 -7.34 0.88
C PHE A 34 -14.69 -8.15 2.18
N PHE A 35 -13.60 -8.80 2.58
CA PHE A 35 -13.54 -9.61 3.79
C PHE A 35 -12.20 -9.44 4.50
N VAL A 36 -12.24 -9.19 5.81
CA VAL A 36 -11.06 -9.12 6.66
C VAL A 36 -10.84 -10.48 7.31
N LYS A 37 -9.69 -11.10 7.02
CA LYS A 37 -9.26 -12.34 7.67
C LYS A 37 -8.93 -12.10 9.15
N SER A 38 -8.91 -13.17 9.95
CA SER A 38 -8.54 -13.11 11.37
C SER A 38 -7.13 -12.59 11.64
N ASN A 39 -6.24 -12.63 10.64
CA ASN A 39 -4.89 -12.06 10.72
C ASN A 39 -4.81 -10.59 10.26
N GLY A 40 -5.94 -9.93 10.01
CA GLY A 40 -6.02 -8.52 9.63
C GLY A 40 -5.84 -8.23 8.14
N ILE A 41 -5.63 -9.26 7.29
CA ILE A 41 -5.53 -9.07 5.85
C ILE A 41 -6.92 -8.83 5.26
N LEU A 42 -7.10 -7.69 4.59
CA LEU A 42 -8.29 -7.39 3.80
C LEU A 42 -8.14 -7.99 2.40
N LEU A 43 -9.19 -8.68 1.96
CA LEU A 43 -9.27 -9.32 0.64
C LEU A 43 -10.50 -8.84 -0.10
N GLN A 44 -10.36 -8.69 -1.41
CA GLN A 44 -11.46 -8.57 -2.34
C GLN A 44 -11.70 -9.92 -3.00
N HIS A 45 -12.87 -10.50 -2.75
CA HIS A 45 -13.31 -11.70 -3.45
C HIS A 45 -14.23 -11.31 -4.60
N TYR A 46 -14.11 -12.01 -5.72
CA TYR A 46 -15.01 -11.88 -6.85
C TYR A 46 -15.52 -13.25 -7.30
N TRP A 47 -16.73 -13.30 -7.84
CA TRP A 47 -17.31 -14.51 -8.39
C TRP A 47 -16.85 -14.70 -9.83
N ASP A 48 -16.05 -15.74 -10.06
CA ASP A 48 -15.59 -16.09 -11.41
C ASP A 48 -16.68 -16.86 -12.15
N LEU A 49 -17.33 -16.21 -13.12
CA LEU A 49 -18.42 -16.81 -13.90
C LEU A 49 -17.97 -18.02 -14.73
N LYS A 50 -16.71 -18.05 -15.18
CA LYS A 50 -16.17 -19.14 -16.02
C LYS A 50 -15.97 -20.40 -15.19
N PHE A 51 -15.40 -20.26 -14.00
CA PHE A 51 -15.07 -21.38 -13.13
C PHE A 51 -16.13 -21.65 -12.05
N LYS A 52 -17.14 -20.80 -11.94
CA LYS A 52 -18.24 -20.87 -10.97
C LYS A 52 -17.75 -20.99 -9.53
N ASN A 53 -16.75 -20.19 -9.17
CA ASN A 53 -16.18 -20.17 -7.83
C ASN A 53 -15.75 -18.76 -7.40
N TRP A 54 -15.63 -18.55 -6.09
CA TRP A 54 -15.02 -17.34 -5.54
C TRP A 54 -13.51 -17.38 -5.73
N ARG A 55 -12.94 -16.28 -6.20
CA ARG A 55 -11.51 -16.05 -6.35
C ARG A 55 -11.12 -14.73 -5.69
N ILE A 56 -9.84 -14.56 -5.44
CA ILE A 56 -9.29 -13.33 -4.85
C ILE A 56 -8.84 -12.44 -6.01
N ASP A 57 -9.40 -11.24 -6.07
CA ASP A 57 -9.01 -10.19 -7.02
C ASP A 57 -7.84 -9.37 -6.46
N TRP A 58 -7.92 -9.01 -5.18
CA TRP A 58 -6.98 -8.10 -4.54
C TRP A 58 -6.77 -8.41 -3.04
N SER A 59 -5.60 -8.04 -2.53
CA SER A 59 -5.23 -8.11 -1.11
C SER A 59 -4.46 -6.87 -0.66
N THR A 60 -4.65 -6.44 0.58
CA THR A 60 -3.83 -5.37 1.19
C THR A 60 -2.36 -5.72 1.36
N LEU A 61 -2.00 -7.00 1.37
CA LEU A 61 -0.63 -7.47 1.59
C LEU A 61 -0.25 -8.41 0.46
N ASP A 62 0.20 -7.85 -0.66
CA ASP A 62 0.68 -8.61 -1.83
C ASP A 62 2.21 -8.75 -1.81
N SER A 63 2.90 -7.81 -1.15
CA SER A 63 4.34 -7.76 -1.02
C SER A 63 4.82 -7.32 0.35
N ASP A 64 6.09 -7.56 0.61
CA ASP A 64 6.80 -7.06 1.79
C ASP A 64 6.74 -5.53 1.93
N CYS A 65 6.54 -4.80 0.83
CA CYS A 65 6.46 -3.33 0.82
C CYS A 65 5.11 -2.81 1.31
N ASP A 66 4.07 -3.63 1.31
CA ASP A 66 2.74 -3.26 1.79
C ASP A 66 2.67 -3.32 3.33
N VAL A 67 3.68 -3.92 3.98
CA VAL A 67 3.83 -3.91 5.44
C VAL A 67 4.21 -2.51 5.90
N TYR A 68 3.35 -1.92 6.73
CA TYR A 68 3.57 -0.60 7.30
C TYR A 68 4.96 -0.49 7.95
N GLY A 69 5.74 0.51 7.52
CA GLY A 69 7.06 0.80 8.09
C GLY A 69 8.20 -0.13 7.63
N LYS A 70 8.02 -0.97 6.61
CA LYS A 70 9.03 -1.95 6.13
C LYS A 70 10.46 -1.38 5.99
N CYS A 71 10.61 -0.19 5.40
CA CYS A 71 11.92 0.43 5.13
C CYS A 71 12.33 1.52 6.12
N GLY A 72 11.58 1.71 7.21
CA GLY A 72 11.84 2.76 8.21
C GLY A 72 11.72 4.19 7.67
N PRO A 73 11.97 5.21 8.52
CA PRO A 73 11.86 6.61 8.15
C PRO A 73 12.79 7.00 6.98
N PHE A 74 12.29 7.79 6.03
CA PHE A 74 13.01 8.23 4.82
C PHE A 74 13.56 7.08 3.94
N GLY A 75 13.10 5.86 4.17
CA GLY A 75 13.31 4.70 3.31
C GLY A 75 12.21 4.59 2.26
N PHE A 76 12.56 4.04 1.11
CA PHE A 76 11.66 3.73 0.00
C PHE A 76 11.72 2.22 -0.27
N CYS A 77 10.54 1.61 -0.42
CA CYS A 77 10.40 0.19 -0.71
C CYS A 77 10.12 -0.03 -2.20
N ASP A 78 10.90 -0.90 -2.82
CA ASP A 78 10.82 -1.25 -4.23
C ASP A 78 10.94 -2.78 -4.36
N THR A 79 9.81 -3.43 -4.65
CA THR A 79 9.74 -4.90 -4.79
C THR A 79 10.58 -5.42 -5.96
N LYS A 80 11.00 -4.56 -6.89
CA LYS A 80 11.81 -4.92 -8.06
C LYS A 80 13.31 -4.83 -7.78
N LYS A 81 13.73 -4.40 -6.59
CA LYS A 81 15.14 -4.24 -6.21
C LYS A 81 15.57 -5.25 -5.16
N SER A 82 16.87 -5.52 -5.13
CA SER A 82 17.53 -6.26 -4.06
C SER A 82 18.74 -5.46 -3.57
N PRO A 83 18.73 -4.93 -2.33
CA PRO A 83 17.65 -5.03 -1.33
C PRO A 83 16.39 -4.23 -1.73
N ILE A 84 15.22 -4.64 -1.21
CA ILE A 84 13.94 -3.95 -1.46
C ILE A 84 13.89 -2.54 -0.87
N CYS A 85 14.69 -2.27 0.17
CA CYS A 85 14.75 -0.96 0.81
C CYS A 85 15.97 -0.15 0.35
N SER A 86 15.71 1.10 0.00
CA SER A 86 16.73 2.10 -0.34
C SER A 86 16.43 3.43 0.36
N CYS A 87 17.44 4.25 0.60
CA CYS A 87 17.21 5.60 1.11
C CYS A 87 16.73 6.53 -0.01
N LEU A 88 15.82 7.45 0.31
CA LEU A 88 15.46 8.54 -0.59
C LEU A 88 16.70 9.34 -1.01
N ARG A 89 16.61 10.00 -2.18
CA ARG A 89 17.70 10.83 -2.70
C ARG A 89 18.08 11.90 -1.65
N GLY A 90 19.37 12.01 -1.36
CA GLY A 90 19.89 12.94 -0.33
C GLY A 90 20.00 12.33 1.08
N PHE A 91 19.59 11.07 1.26
CA PHE A 91 19.69 10.35 2.53
C PHE A 91 20.73 9.22 2.48
N LYS A 92 21.14 8.74 3.65
CA LYS A 92 22.01 7.57 3.86
C LYS A 92 21.49 6.74 5.04
N PRO A 93 21.81 5.44 5.13
CA PRO A 93 21.37 4.61 6.25
C PRO A 93 21.78 5.22 7.59
N LYS A 94 20.87 5.22 8.56
CA LYS A 94 21.17 5.71 9.92
C LYS A 94 22.19 4.80 10.63
N ARG A 95 22.04 3.49 10.43
CA ARG A 95 22.92 2.43 10.95
C ARG A 95 23.31 1.50 9.80
N VAL A 96 24.56 1.58 9.37
CA VAL A 96 25.04 0.86 8.17
C VAL A 96 25.11 -0.65 8.42
N GLU A 97 25.46 -1.04 9.64
CA GLU A 97 25.58 -2.43 10.07
C GLU A 97 24.21 -3.13 10.09
N GLU A 98 23.17 -2.44 10.54
CA GLU A 98 21.78 -2.96 10.49
C GLU A 98 21.31 -3.06 9.04
N TRP A 99 21.54 -2.01 8.25
CA TRP A 99 21.10 -1.93 6.86
C TRP A 99 21.71 -3.03 5.99
N SER A 100 23.01 -3.30 6.16
CA SER A 100 23.73 -4.36 5.45
C SER A 100 23.27 -5.78 5.85
N ARG A 101 22.64 -5.93 7.01
CA ARG A 101 22.03 -7.19 7.48
C ARG A 101 20.54 -7.30 7.14
N GLY A 102 19.98 -6.37 6.36
CA GLY A 102 18.56 -6.35 6.02
C GLY A 102 17.64 -5.84 7.12
N ASN A 103 18.18 -5.22 8.18
CA ASN A 103 17.38 -4.51 9.16
C ASN A 103 17.30 -3.03 8.81
N TRP A 104 16.18 -2.63 8.20
CA TRP A 104 15.94 -1.25 7.74
C TRP A 104 15.12 -0.42 8.75
N SER A 105 14.80 -0.96 9.93
CA SER A 105 13.92 -0.30 10.91
C SER A 105 14.42 1.08 11.37
N SER A 106 15.75 1.26 11.45
CA SER A 106 16.39 2.54 11.79
C SER A 106 16.25 3.61 10.71
N GLY A 107 15.84 3.23 9.48
CA GLY A 107 15.65 4.13 8.35
C GLY A 107 16.93 4.85 7.92
N CYS A 108 16.72 6.05 7.38
CA CYS A 108 17.77 6.88 6.80
C CYS A 108 17.83 8.27 7.46
N ILE A 109 19.01 8.89 7.38
CA ILE A 109 19.27 10.26 7.81
C ILE A 109 19.78 11.08 6.63
N GLN A 110 19.58 12.40 6.68
CA GLN A 110 20.06 13.29 5.63
C GLN A 110 21.60 13.22 5.53
N ARG A 111 22.13 13.28 4.30
CA ARG A 111 23.58 13.24 4.07
C ARG A 111 24.29 14.49 4.58
N SER A 112 23.65 15.65 4.49
CA SER A 112 24.11 16.95 4.95
C SER A 112 22.99 17.65 5.72
N LEU A 113 23.32 18.38 6.78
CA LEU A 113 22.36 19.26 7.45
C LEU A 113 21.84 20.28 6.42
N LEU A 114 20.53 20.53 6.43
CA LEU A 114 19.99 21.71 5.74
C LEU A 114 20.64 22.94 6.38
N ASN A 115 21.44 23.69 5.61
CA ASN A 115 21.80 25.04 5.99
C ASN A 115 20.51 25.85 5.94
N VAL A 116 19.85 26.01 7.09
CA VAL A 116 18.74 26.94 7.22
C VAL A 116 19.36 28.33 7.26
N THR A 117 19.47 28.97 6.11
CA THR A 117 19.75 30.41 6.05
C THR A 117 18.46 31.13 6.44
N GLY A 118 18.46 31.72 7.63
CA GLY A 118 17.45 32.69 8.06
C GLY A 118 17.64 34.04 7.39
#